data_AF-A0A965MUK3-F1
#
_entry.id   AF-A0A965MUK3-F1
#
_cell.length_a   1.000
_cell.length_b   1.000
_cell.length_c   1.000
_cell.angle_alpha   90.00
_cell.angle_beta   90.00
_cell.angle_gamma   90.00
#
_symmetry.space_group_name_H-M   'P 1'
#
loop_
_entity.id
_entity.type
_entity.pdbx_description
1 polymer ?
#
loop_
_entity_poly.entity_id
_entity_poly.type
_entity_poly.pdbx_seq_one_letter_code
_entity_poly.pdbx_strand_id
1 'polypeptide(L)' 'VDFLLRVLARDVDHYERFLRETLAKLPGVRDINSSIAISAVKSSTEIPLESARPQTASRAG' A
#
# COMPACT_ATOMS: atom_id res chain seq x y z
N VAL A 1 -4.00 13.43 6.99
CA VAL A 1 -2.93 12.46 6.65
C VAL A 1 -2.56 12.75 5.21
N ASP A 2 -1.30 13.09 4.95
CA ASP A 2 -0.91 13.59 3.62
C ASP A 2 -0.43 12.47 2.69
N PHE A 3 0.13 11.40 3.26
CA PHE A 3 0.62 10.22 2.54
C PHE A 3 0.34 8.94 3.33
N LEU A 4 0.11 7.83 2.63
CA LEU A 4 -0.05 6.49 3.21
C LEU A 4 0.97 5.55 2.58
N LEU A 5 1.80 4.90 3.40
CA LEU A 5 2.83 3.96 2.97
C LEU A 5 2.51 2.56 3.52
N ARG A 6 2.59 1.54 2.67
CA ARG A 6 2.57 0.13 3.09
C ARG A 6 4.00 -0.42 3.10
N VAL A 7 4.47 -0.82 4.27
CA VAL A 7 5.84 -1.30 4.48
C VAL A 7 5.80 -2.78 4.85
N LEU A 8 6.60 -3.60 4.16
CA LEU A 8 6.86 -4.99 4.55
C LEU A 8 8.20 -5.04 5.29
N ALA A 9 8.18 -5.55 6.51
CA ALA A 9 9.36 -5.74 7.34
C ALA A 9 9.38 -7.17 7.87
N ARG A 10 10.60 -7.69 8.14
CA ARG A 10 10.77 -9.05 8.68
C ARG A 10 10.24 -9.17 10.10
N ASP A 11 10.42 -8.12 10.88
CA ASP A 11 10.04 -7.99 12.29
C ASP A 11 9.95 -6.49 12.66
N VAL A 12 9.60 -6.23 13.92
CA VAL A 12 9.44 -4.85 14.44
C VAL A 12 10.78 -4.12 14.50
N ASP A 13 11.86 -4.76 14.92
CA ASP A 13 13.20 -4.15 15.01
C ASP A 13 13.70 -3.68 13.64
N HIS A 14 13.41 -4.46 12.60
CA HIS A 14 13.71 -4.11 11.21
C HIS A 14 12.88 -2.92 10.73
N TYR A 15 11.60 -2.86 11.12
CA TYR A 15 10.74 -1.71 10.84
C TYR A 15 11.23 -0.43 11.53
N GLU A 16 11.59 -0.51 12.82
CA GLU A 16 12.07 0.64 13.59
C GLU A 16 13.36 1.22 13.00
N ARG A 17 14.30 0.35 12.60
CA ARG A 17 15.53 0.78 11.94
C ARG A 17 15.22 1.52 10.64
N PHE A 18 14.34 0.98 9.79
CA PHE A 18 13.91 1.65 8.57
C PHE A 18 13.24 3.01 8.85
N LEU A 19 12.39 3.08 9.87
CA LEU A 19 11.73 4.31 10.29
C LEU A 19 12.74 5.40 10.68
N ARG A 20 13.68 5.07 11.58
CA ARG A 20 14.68 6.01 12.12
C ARG A 20 15.75 6.39 11.10
N GLU A 21 16.24 5.42 10.34
CA GLU A 21 17.39 5.63 9.47
C GLU A 21 17.00 6.21 8.10
N THR A 22 15.74 6.03 7.68
CA THR A 22 15.24 6.47 6.37
C THR A 22 14.12 7.50 6.52
N LEU A 23 12.93 7.10 6.98
CA LEU A 23 11.74 7.95 6.91
C LEU A 23 11.86 9.22 7.76
N ALA A 24 12.38 9.10 8.98
CA ALA A 24 12.56 10.23 9.90
C ALA A 24 13.63 11.23 9.42
N LYS A 25 14.52 10.84 8.51
CA LYS A 25 15.55 11.72 7.94
C LYS A 25 15.08 12.47 6.68
N LEU A 26 13.93 12.10 6.12
CA LEU A 26 13.44 12.73 4.90
C LEU A 26 13.02 14.18 5.19
N PRO A 27 13.52 15.15 4.41
CA PRO A 27 13.11 16.54 4.57
C PRO A 27 11.61 16.66 4.25
N GLY A 28 10.86 17.26 5.19
CA GLY A 28 9.41 17.47 5.05
C GLY A 28 8.54 16.44 5.75
N VAL A 29 9.11 15.37 6.32
CA VAL A 29 8.37 14.45 7.19
C VAL A 29 8.25 15.09 8.58
N ARG A 30 7.04 15.58 8.89
CA ARG A 30 6.75 16.28 10.16
C ARG A 30 6.32 15.33 11.27
N ASP A 31 5.47 14.37 10.94
CA ASP A 31 4.90 13.45 11.90
C ASP A 31 4.61 12.10 11.23
N ILE A 32 4.77 11.01 11.98
CA ILE A 32 4.60 9.66 11.45
C ILE A 32 3.69 8.88 12.39
N ASN A 33 2.56 8.40 11.85
CA ASN A 33 1.68 7.47 12.54
C ASN A 33 1.72 6.11 11.84
N SER A 34 2.03 5.06 12.59
CA SER A 34 2.19 3.70 12.07
C SER A 34 1.21 2.74 12.72
N SER A 35 0.61 1.86 11.92
CA SER A 35 -0.22 0.75 12.40
C SER A 35 0.32 -0.57 11.84
N ILE A 36 0.42 -1.59 12.69
CA ILE A 36 0.89 -2.93 12.32
C ILE A 36 -0.31 -3.86 12.21
N ALA A 37 -0.43 -4.57 11.09
CA ALA A 37 -1.47 -5.57 10.90
C ALA A 37 -1.12 -6.83 11.70
N ILE A 38 -2.03 -7.26 12.58
CA ILE A 38 -1.89 -8.49 13.38
C ILE A 38 -2.08 -9.73 12.50
N SER A 39 -2.97 -9.64 11.52
CA SER A 39 -3.22 -10.68 10.52
C SER A 39 -3.70 -10.07 9.22
N ALA A 40 -3.43 -10.74 8.09
CA ALA A 40 -3.89 -10.33 6.78
C ALA A 40 -5.07 -11.21 6.34
N VAL A 41 -6.25 -10.63 6.18
CA VAL A 41 -7.45 -11.35 5.70
C VAL A 41 -7.31 -11.73 4.22
N LYS A 42 -6.64 -10.88 3.42
CA LYS A 42 -6.35 -11.12 2.01
C LYS A 42 -5.16 -10.25 1.58
N SER A 43 -4.19 -10.83 0.89
CA SER A 43 -3.04 -10.12 0.31
C SER A 43 -2.92 -10.49 -1.17
N SER A 44 -3.50 -9.69 -2.05
CA SER A 44 -3.37 -9.84 -3.51
C SER A 44 -2.90 -8.53 -4.13
N THR A 45 -2.04 -8.63 -5.13
CA THR A 45 -1.62 -7.52 -6.00
C THR A 45 -2.39 -7.53 -7.33
N GLU A 46 -3.33 -8.44 -7.50
CA GLU A 46 -4.12 -8.59 -8.72
C GLU A 46 -5.15 -7.47 -8.80
N ILE A 47 -5.25 -6.88 -9.99
CA ILE A 47 -6.28 -5.89 -10.29
C ILE A 47 -7.50 -6.65 -10.81
N PRO A 48 -8.71 -6.45 -10.27
CA PRO A 48 -9.90 -7.15 -10.76
C PRO A 48 -10.19 -6.75 -12.21
N LEU A 49 -10.04 -7.69 -13.15
CA LEU A 49 -10.25 -7.44 -14.59
C LEU A 49 -11.70 -7.64 -15.04
N GLU A 50 -12.57 -8.15 -14.15
CA GLU A 50 -13.97 -8.51 -14.47
C GLU A 50 -14.80 -7.33 -14.99
N SER A 51 -14.45 -6.09 -14.62
CA SER A 51 -15.15 -4.86 -15.01
C SER A 51 -14.57 -4.18 -16.27
N ALA A 52 -13.48 -4.68 -16.83
CA ALA A 52 -12.81 -4.08 -17.99
C ALA A 52 -13.23 -4.70 -19.34
N ARG A 53 -14.43 -5.31 -19.44
CA ARG A 53 -14.97 -5.64 -20.77
C ARG A 53 -15.38 -4.35 -21.48
N PRO A 54 -14.74 -3.96 -22.60
CA PRO A 54 -15.29 -2.91 -23.44
C PRO A 54 -16.64 -3.39 -23.96
N GLN A 55 -17.71 -2.71 -23.55
CA GLN A 55 -19.04 -2.84 -24.14
C GLN A 55 -19.01 -2.19 -25.53
N THR A 56 -18.40 -2.85 -26.50
CA THR A 56 -18.37 -2.35 -27.89
C THR A 56 -18.58 -3.52 -28.84
N ALA A 57 -19.84 -3.84 -29.06
CA ALA A 57 -20.43 -4.25 -30.34
C ALA A 57 -21.80 -4.92 -30.09
N SER A 58 -22.78 -4.16 -29.65
CA SER A 58 -24.20 -4.55 -29.78
C SER A 58 -24.94 -3.47 -30.56
N ARG A 59 -24.53 -3.29 -31.81
CA ARG A 59 -25.28 -2.61 -32.87
C ARG A 59 -24.95 -3.29 -34.20
N ALA A 60 -25.57 -4.45 -34.42
CA ALA A 60 -25.81 -5.01 -35.74
C ALA A 60 -26.95 -6.02 -35.59
N GLY A 61 -28.16 -5.52 -35.78
CA GLY A 61 -29.43 -6.23 -35.83
C GLY A 61 -30.44 -5.29 -36.44
#